data_AF-A0A0F9UKL7-F1
#
_entry.id   AF-A0A0F9UKL7-F1
#
_cell.length_a   1.000
_cell.length_b   1.000
_cell.length_c   1.000
_cell.angle_alpha   90.00
_cell.angle_beta   90.00
_cell.angle_gamma   90.00
#
_symmetry.space_group_name_H-M   'P 1'
#
loop_
_entity.id
_entity.type
_entity.pdbx_description
1 polymer ?
#
loop_
_entity_poly.entity_id
_entity_poly.type
_entity_poly.pdbx_seq_one_letter_code
_entity_poly.pdbx_strand_id
1 'polypeptide(L)'
;MTQLPILDSRCVTCDGAGWVTNPLWREFHRKQSAAGIKTSDPDYWDGEPDELEEIPCGECDGLGRILTDEGSRLLDFLTTHGVVKITRSEETAKKMRGIRS
;
A
#
# COMPACT_ATOMS: atom_id res chain seq x y z
N MET A 1 -14.30 7.14 10.65
CA MET A 1 -14.18 5.67 10.65
C MET A 1 -14.01 5.20 12.08
N THR A 2 -14.86 4.29 12.54
CA THR A 2 -14.73 3.70 13.88
C THR A 2 -13.59 2.69 13.85
N GLN A 3 -12.52 2.95 14.58
CA GLN A 3 -11.42 2.01 14.74
C GLN A 3 -11.84 0.93 15.73
N LEU A 4 -11.58 -0.33 15.38
CA LEU A 4 -11.88 -1.48 16.23
C LEU A 4 -10.58 -2.25 16.41
N PRO A 5 -9.74 -1.92 17.42
CA PRO A 5 -8.41 -2.49 17.59
C PRO A 5 -8.38 -4.01 17.72
N ILE A 6 -9.49 -4.60 18.16
CA ILE A 6 -9.69 -6.05 18.21
C ILE A 6 -9.93 -6.67 16.84
N LEU A 7 -10.35 -5.90 15.83
CA LEU A 7 -10.62 -6.41 14.48
C LEU A 7 -9.55 -5.97 13.50
N ASP A 8 -8.99 -4.77 13.65
CA ASP A 8 -7.98 -4.25 12.76
C ASP A 8 -6.87 -3.51 13.50
N SER A 9 -5.69 -3.50 12.90
CA SER A 9 -4.51 -2.82 13.41
C SER A 9 -3.95 -1.88 12.35
N ARG A 10 -3.16 -0.90 12.79
CA ARG A 10 -2.44 0.00 11.89
C ARG A 10 -1.40 -0.81 11.11
N CYS A 11 -1.36 -0.66 9.79
CA CYS A 11 -0.31 -1.26 8.97
C CYS A 11 1.03 -0.61 9.34
N VAL A 12 2.00 -1.43 9.75
CA VAL A 12 3.32 -0.94 10.18
C VAL A 12 4.14 -0.45 8.98
N THR A 13 4.04 -1.10 7.82
CA THR A 13 4.81 -0.74 6.62
C THR A 13 4.53 0.68 6.12
N CYS A 14 3.27 1.11 6.14
CA CYS A 14 2.88 2.47 5.70
C CYS A 14 2.52 3.39 6.86
N ASP A 15 2.74 2.95 8.10
CA ASP A 15 2.32 3.64 9.31
C ASP A 15 0.87 4.17 9.20
N GLY A 16 -0.06 3.35 8.76
CA GLY A 16 -1.46 3.74 8.65
C GLY A 16 -1.85 4.66 7.50
N ALA A 17 -0.90 5.14 6.69
CA ALA A 17 -1.19 6.04 5.58
C ALA A 17 -1.91 5.34 4.42
N GLY A 18 -1.64 4.04 4.23
CA GLY A 18 -2.09 3.28 3.07
C GLY A 18 -1.19 3.44 1.84
N TRP A 19 -0.25 4.38 1.86
CA TRP A 19 0.66 4.68 0.76
C TRP A 19 2.11 4.59 1.23
N VAL A 20 3.01 4.26 0.32
CA VAL A 20 4.45 4.27 0.56
C VAL A 20 5.15 4.96 -0.61
N THR A 21 6.27 5.63 -0.35
CA THR A 21 7.11 6.19 -1.41
C THR A 21 7.55 5.07 -2.35
N ASN A 22 7.35 5.30 -3.64
CA ASN A 22 7.82 4.44 -4.70
C ASN A 22 9.34 4.26 -4.61
N PRO A 23 9.85 3.01 -4.67
CA PRO A 23 11.29 2.75 -4.63
C PRO A 23 12.08 3.52 -5.70
N LEU A 24 11.52 3.76 -6.88
CA LEU A 24 12.17 4.51 -7.96
C LEU A 24 12.39 5.97 -7.56
N TRP A 25 11.36 6.60 -6.99
CA TRP A 25 11.44 7.96 -6.46
C TRP A 25 12.37 8.08 -5.26
N ARG A 26 12.36 7.09 -4.36
CA ARG A 26 13.33 7.03 -3.25
C ARG A 26 14.77 6.96 -3.77
N GLU A 27 15.02 6.18 -4.81
CA GLU A 27 16.34 6.10 -5.43
C GLU A 27 16.73 7.40 -6.14
N PHE A 28 15.80 8.04 -6.85
CA PHE A 28 15.99 9.33 -7.48
C PHE A 28 16.42 10.40 -6.45
N HIS A 29 15.66 10.59 -5.38
CA HIS A 29 16.01 11.54 -4.33
C HIS A 29 17.34 11.20 -3.64
N ARG A 30 17.64 9.91 -3.45
CA ARG A 30 18.94 9.48 -2.93
C ARG A 30 20.09 9.89 -3.86
N LYS A 31 19.91 9.77 -5.19
CA LYS A 31 20.92 10.19 -6.18
C LYS A 31 21.12 11.70 -6.17
N GLN A 32 20.03 12.48 -6.20
CA GLN A 32 20.12 13.95 -6.14
C GLN A 32 20.79 14.42 -4.84
N SER A 33 20.39 13.84 -3.70
CA SER A 33 21.01 14.14 -2.41
C SER A 33 22.50 13.78 -2.37
N ALA A 34 22.89 12.63 -2.92
CA ALA A 34 24.30 12.22 -3.00
C ALA A 34 25.14 13.12 -3.92
N ALA A 35 24.51 13.69 -4.95
CA ALA A 35 25.11 14.70 -5.84
C ALA A 35 25.14 16.12 -5.22
N GLY A 36 24.53 16.31 -4.04
CA GLY A 36 24.43 17.61 -3.38
C GLY A 36 23.39 18.56 -4.01
N ILE A 37 22.54 18.04 -4.90
CA ILE A 37 21.48 18.79 -5.57
C ILE A 37 20.27 18.84 -4.64
N LYS A 38 19.75 20.04 -4.40
CA LYS A 38 18.62 20.33 -3.52
C LYS A 38 17.36 20.54 -4.34
N THR A 39 16.20 20.34 -3.74
CA THR A 39 14.89 20.56 -4.38
C THR A 39 14.67 21.98 -4.93
N SER A 40 15.43 22.97 -4.44
CA SER A 40 15.43 24.34 -4.94
C SER A 40 16.30 24.57 -6.18
N ASP A 41 17.19 23.63 -6.50
CA ASP A 41 18.07 23.74 -7.65
C ASP A 41 17.28 23.42 -8.93
N PRO A 42 17.45 24.20 -10.02
CA PRO A 42 16.69 24.01 -11.25
C PRO A 42 16.80 22.59 -11.83
N ASP A 43 17.97 21.97 -11.68
CA ASP A 43 18.30 20.66 -12.26
C ASP A 43 17.86 19.49 -11.35
N TYR A 44 17.24 19.76 -10.19
CA TYR A 44 16.84 18.71 -9.26
C TYR A 44 15.81 17.74 -9.85
N TRP A 45 14.95 18.23 -10.74
CA TRP A 45 13.89 17.42 -11.34
C TRP A 45 14.33 16.76 -12.66
N ASP A 46 15.57 16.99 -13.09
CA ASP A 46 16.11 16.35 -14.29
C ASP A 46 16.26 14.83 -14.08
N GLY A 47 15.56 14.07 -14.93
CA GLY A 47 15.53 12.61 -14.86
C GLY A 47 14.64 12.06 -13.74
N GLU A 48 13.59 12.81 -13.36
CA GLU A 48 12.54 12.28 -12.49
C GLU A 48 11.93 10.99 -13.08
N PRO A 49 11.55 10.01 -12.25
CA PRO A 49 10.85 8.82 -12.73
C PRO A 49 9.48 9.17 -13.31
N ASP A 50 9.06 8.44 -14.36
CA ASP A 50 7.73 8.61 -14.98
C ASP A 50 6.59 8.04 -14.10
N GLU A 51 6.92 7.16 -13.15
CA GLU A 51 5.95 6.57 -12.23
C GLU A 51 5.48 7.57 -11.16
N LEU A 52 4.42 7.23 -10.41
CA LEU A 52 3.98 8.04 -9.27
C LEU A 52 4.99 8.00 -8.12
N GLU A 53 5.14 9.13 -7.41
CA GLU A 53 6.00 9.26 -6.23
C GLU A 53 5.54 8.38 -5.06
N GLU A 54 4.23 8.22 -4.90
CA GLU A 54 3.62 7.33 -3.92
C GLU A 54 2.83 6.22 -4.61
N ILE A 55 2.92 5.01 -4.06
CA ILE A 55 2.17 3.84 -4.51
C ILE A 55 1.38 3.24 -3.35
N PRO A 56 0.26 2.53 -3.62
CA PRO A 56 -0.46 1.83 -2.57
C PRO A 56 0.46 0.88 -1.82
N CYS A 57 0.36 0.87 -0.50
CA CYS A 57 1.07 -0.08 0.34
C CYS A 57 0.59 -1.49 0.03
N GLY A 58 1.49 -2.36 -0.46
CA GLY A 58 1.15 -3.74 -0.84
C GLY A 58 0.87 -4.69 0.32
N GLU A 59 1.12 -4.28 1.57
CA GLU A 59 0.78 -5.09 2.76
C GLU A 59 -0.69 -4.90 3.16
N CYS A 60 -1.19 -3.68 3.08
CA CYS A 60 -2.58 -3.34 3.42
C CYS A 60 -3.44 -3.00 2.20
N ASP A 61 -2.94 -3.24 0.98
CA ASP A 61 -3.57 -2.90 -0.30
C ASP A 61 -4.19 -1.48 -0.33
N GLY A 62 -3.45 -0.48 0.16
CA GLY A 62 -3.93 0.91 0.16
C GLY A 62 -4.79 1.32 1.37
N LEU A 63 -5.21 0.40 2.24
CA LEU A 63 -6.19 0.69 3.30
C LEU A 63 -5.60 1.32 4.56
N GLY A 64 -4.29 1.27 4.74
CA GLY A 64 -3.58 1.71 5.96
C GLY A 64 -3.82 0.81 7.18
N ARG A 65 -4.66 -0.22 7.07
CA ARG A 65 -5.02 -1.11 8.17
C ARG A 65 -4.99 -2.56 7.71
N ILE A 66 -4.69 -3.46 8.64
CA ILE A 66 -4.64 -4.90 8.41
C ILE A 66 -5.56 -5.56 9.42
N LEU A 67 -6.33 -6.56 8.98
CA LEU A 67 -7.15 -7.36 9.88
C LEU A 67 -6.26 -8.10 10.88
N THR A 68 -6.70 -8.11 12.12
CA THR A 68 -6.20 -9.04 13.14
C THR A 68 -6.75 -10.44 12.87
N ASP A 69 -6.33 -11.42 13.68
CA ASP A 69 -6.87 -12.78 13.63
C ASP A 69 -8.38 -12.79 13.94
N GLU A 70 -8.83 -12.04 14.94
CA GLU A 70 -10.25 -11.90 15.29
C GLU A 70 -11.05 -11.21 14.17
N GLY A 71 -10.47 -10.17 13.55
CA GLY A 71 -11.07 -9.50 12.39
C GLY A 71 -11.24 -10.44 11.21
N SER A 72 -10.23 -11.25 10.91
CA SER A 72 -10.27 -12.28 9.87
C SER A 72 -11.38 -13.31 10.16
N ARG A 73 -11.47 -13.82 11.40
CA ARG A 73 -12.54 -14.77 11.80
C ARG A 73 -13.94 -14.17 11.68
N LEU A 74 -14.12 -12.90 12.04
CA LEU A 74 -15.40 -12.23 11.87
C LEU A 74 -15.77 -12.11 10.40
N LEU A 75 -14.82 -11.69 9.55
CA LEU A 75 -15.05 -11.56 8.12
C LEU A 75 -15.42 -12.90 7.47
N ASP A 76 -14.74 -13.98 7.86
CA ASP A 76 -15.07 -15.34 7.44
C ASP A 76 -16.49 -15.72 7.86
N PHE A 77 -16.85 -15.50 9.14
CA PHE A 77 -18.19 -15.78 9.65
C PHE A 77 -19.28 -15.04 8.85
N LEU A 78 -19.09 -13.74 8.61
CA LEU A 78 -20.05 -12.92 7.85
C LEU A 78 -20.17 -13.38 6.39
N THR A 79 -19.05 -13.79 5.79
CA THR A 79 -19.02 -14.28 4.41
C THR A 79 -19.70 -15.65 4.28
N THR A 80 -19.42 -16.59 5.20
CA THR A 80 -20.04 -17.92 5.23
C THR A 80 -21.57 -17.83 5.34
N HIS A 81 -22.08 -16.87 6.11
CA HIS A 81 -23.53 -16.69 6.30
C HIS A 81 -24.16 -15.75 5.27
N GLY A 82 -23.41 -15.29 4.27
CA GLY A 82 -23.93 -14.45 3.18
C GLY A 82 -24.32 -13.02 3.61
N VAL A 83 -23.86 -12.56 4.79
CA VAL A 83 -24.11 -11.20 5.27
C VAL A 83 -23.33 -10.18 4.45
N VAL A 84 -22.14 -10.56 3.99
CA VAL A 84 -21.28 -9.73 3.14
C VAL A 84 -20.84 -10.51 1.90
N LYS A 85 -20.71 -9.80 0.77
CA LYS A 85 -20.07 -10.32 -0.44
C LYS A 85 -18.76 -9.56 -0.65
N ILE A 86 -17.64 -10.27 -0.56
CA ILE A 86 -16.33 -9.67 -0.81
C ILE A 86 -16.11 -9.59 -2.31
N THR A 87 -16.13 -8.39 -2.88
CA THR A 87 -15.65 -8.12 -4.23
C THR A 87 -14.15 -7.87 -4.16
N ARG A 88 -13.34 -8.89 -4.43
CA ARG A 88 -11.88 -8.71 -4.54
C ARG A 88 -11.57 -7.94 -5.83
N SER A 89 -10.61 -7.03 -5.81
CA SER A 89 -10.08 -6.46 -7.06
C SER A 89 -9.47 -7.58 -7.91
N GLU A 90 -9.58 -7.46 -9.23
CA GLU A 90 -9.12 -8.49 -10.17
C GLU A 90 -7.60 -8.78 -10.03
N GLU A 91 -6.82 -7.80 -9.61
CA GLU A 91 -5.38 -7.92 -9.34
C GLU A 91 -5.07 -8.93 -8.22
N THR A 92 -5.80 -8.90 -7.11
CA THR A 92 -5.56 -9.84 -6.00
C THR A 92 -5.99 -11.27 -6.40
N ALA A 93 -7.03 -11.40 -7.23
CA ALA A 93 -7.49 -12.68 -7.75
C ALA A 93 -6.48 -13.30 -8.74
N LYS A 94 -5.83 -12.49 -9.57
CA LYS A 94 -4.81 -12.92 -10.53
C LYS A 94 -3.54 -13.44 -9.84
N LYS A 95 -3.11 -12.77 -8.77
CA LYS A 95 -1.94 -13.17 -7.95
C LYS A 95 -2.12 -14.53 -7.26
N MET A 96 -3.31 -14.86 -6.75
CA MET A 96 -3.57 -16.17 -6.12
C MET A 96 -3.73 -17.32 -7.13
N ARG A 97 -4.15 -17.03 -8.37
CA ARG A 97 -4.24 -18.05 -9.42
C ARG A 97 -2.88 -18.39 -10.07
N GLY A 98 -1.79 -17.74 -9.63
CA GLY A 98 -0.47 -17.94 -10.20
C GLY A 98 -0.35 -17.49 -11.67
N ILE A 99 -1.31 -16.72 -12.16
CA ILE A 99 -1.33 -16.23 -13.55
C ILE A 99 -0.46 -14.98 -13.60
N ARG A 100 0.78 -15.10 -14.05
CA ARG A 100 1.62 -13.93 -14.37
C ARG A 100 1.05 -13.26 -15.62
N SER A 101 0.97 -11.91 -15.60
CA SER A 101 0.73 -11.11 -16.81
C SER A 101 1.83 -11.33 -17.83
#